data_AF-A0A3D5DSC6-F1
#
_entry.id   AF-A0A3D5DSC6-F1
#
_cell.length_a   1.000
_cell.length_b   1.000
_cell.length_c   1.000
_cell.angle_alpha   90.00
_cell.angle_beta   90.00
_cell.angle_gamma   90.00
#
_symmetry.space_group_name_H-M   'P 1'
#
loop_
_entity.id
_entity.type
_entity.pdbx_description
1 polymer ?
#
loop_
_entity_poly.entity_id
_entity_poly.type
_entity_poly.pdbx_seq_one_letter_code
_entity_poly.pdbx_strand_id
1 'polypeptide(L)'
;MARRRAWRSANKQAHPDGTFTEIADGAPIGFQVPCTQAAELRALLALRGTAVALLHAEAATAEDTPQTERLRTGLGHRYDGYLRTYGPLNRFSLRRTGRADPATGEPVMARVAPPQGGFRGDPYAPPVYALEEFDPAGQRAAKAAIFTHRVVAPRTPRLGADTPADALAICLDAHGEPRLGEIARLLGASEAEAREQLGSLV
;
A
#
# COMPACT_ATOMS: atom_id res chain seq x y z
N MET A 1 -20.56 25.66 7.98
CA MET A 1 -20.29 24.67 6.90
C MET A 1 -18.82 24.24 6.97
N ALA A 2 -18.53 23.15 7.67
CA ALA A 2 -17.18 22.59 7.76
C ALA A 2 -16.92 21.73 6.51
N ARG A 3 -15.94 22.12 5.70
CA ARG A 3 -15.49 21.35 4.54
C ARG A 3 -14.92 20.03 5.07
N ARG A 4 -15.64 18.93 4.89
CA ARG A 4 -15.11 17.58 5.10
C ARG A 4 -13.83 17.46 4.26
N ARG A 5 -12.67 17.29 4.90
CA ARG A 5 -11.44 16.89 4.21
C ARG A 5 -11.72 15.51 3.63
N ALA A 6 -12.09 15.44 2.36
CA ALA A 6 -11.99 14.22 1.59
C ALA A 6 -10.55 13.71 1.75
N TRP A 7 -10.40 12.46 2.15
CA TRP A 7 -9.11 11.78 2.11
C TRP A 7 -8.60 11.84 0.67
N ARG A 8 -7.62 12.71 0.43
CA ARG A 8 -6.94 12.82 -0.87
C ARG A 8 -5.88 11.73 -0.91
N SER A 9 -6.22 10.57 -1.47
CA SER A 9 -5.26 9.49 -1.66
C SER A 9 -4.31 9.87 -2.79
N ALA A 10 -3.16 10.44 -2.45
CA ALA A 10 -2.20 10.99 -3.40
C ALA A 10 -1.09 9.97 -3.72
N ASN A 11 -1.34 9.07 -4.67
CA ASN A 11 -0.41 7.98 -5.03
C ASN A 11 0.74 8.49 -5.91
N LYS A 12 1.98 8.33 -5.46
CA LYS A 12 3.17 8.75 -6.20
C LYS A 12 3.60 7.68 -7.21
N GLN A 13 4.07 8.09 -8.38
CA GLN A 13 4.57 7.21 -9.42
C GLN A 13 5.93 7.71 -9.91
N ALA A 14 6.80 6.77 -10.29
CA ALA A 14 8.09 7.05 -10.88
C ALA A 14 8.08 6.60 -12.34
N HIS A 15 8.52 7.45 -13.25
CA HIS A 15 8.53 7.19 -14.69
C HIS A 15 9.92 6.78 -15.17
N PRO A 16 10.02 6.09 -16.33
CA PRO A 16 11.32 5.69 -16.91
C PRO A 16 12.23 6.86 -17.28
N ASP A 17 11.65 8.02 -17.60
CA ASP A 17 12.37 9.26 -17.95
C ASP A 17 13.00 9.98 -16.73
N GLY A 18 12.86 9.41 -15.53
CA GLY A 18 13.38 10.00 -14.30
C GLY A 18 12.40 10.89 -13.55
N THR A 19 11.24 11.22 -14.15
CA THR A 19 10.23 12.09 -13.53
C THR A 19 9.33 11.34 -12.55
N PHE A 20 8.58 12.11 -11.77
CA PHE A 20 7.59 11.58 -10.84
C PHE A 20 6.27 12.31 -11.02
N THR A 21 5.18 11.58 -10.81
CA THR A 21 3.83 12.14 -10.72
C THR A 21 3.20 11.77 -9.39
N GLU A 22 2.22 12.57 -8.97
CA GLU A 22 1.32 12.28 -7.89
C GLU A 22 -0.10 12.24 -8.47
N ILE A 23 -0.86 11.18 -8.20
CA ILE A 23 -2.25 11.11 -8.62
C ILE A 23 -3.10 11.88 -7.59
N ALA A 24 -3.51 13.09 -7.94
CA ALA A 24 -4.36 13.93 -7.10
C ALA A 24 -5.74 14.07 -7.75
N ASP A 25 -6.81 13.75 -7.00
CA ASP A 25 -8.19 13.79 -7.49
C ASP A 25 -8.39 13.00 -8.81
N GLY A 26 -7.68 11.88 -8.96
CA GLY A 26 -7.74 11.03 -10.16
C GLY A 26 -6.90 11.49 -11.35
N ALA A 27 -6.26 12.67 -11.26
CA ALA A 27 -5.42 13.20 -12.33
C ALA A 27 -3.92 13.12 -11.96
N PRO A 28 -3.04 12.77 -12.92
CA PRO A 28 -1.60 12.85 -12.71
C PRO A 28 -1.15 14.31 -12.69
N ILE A 29 -0.58 14.75 -11.58
CA ILE A 29 0.11 16.04 -11.45
C ILE A 29 1.62 15.82 -11.34
N GLY A 30 2.42 16.70 -11.92
CA GLY A 30 3.88 16.62 -11.84
C GLY A 30 4.36 16.78 -10.40
N PHE A 31 5.24 15.88 -9.94
CA PHE A 31 5.78 15.88 -8.58
C PHE A 31 7.30 16.09 -8.63
N GLN A 32 7.75 17.25 -8.17
CA GLN A 32 9.16 17.61 -8.20
C GLN A 32 9.90 16.99 -7.02
N VAL A 33 10.96 16.24 -7.32
CA VAL A 33 11.76 15.52 -6.32
C VAL A 33 13.21 15.99 -6.47
N PRO A 34 13.87 16.43 -5.38
CA PRO A 34 15.30 16.74 -5.43
C PRO A 34 16.11 15.57 -5.97
N CYS A 35 17.08 15.82 -6.85
CA CYS A 35 17.90 14.78 -7.46
C CYS A 35 18.58 13.87 -6.41
N THR A 36 18.95 14.43 -5.26
CA THR A 36 19.53 13.71 -4.11
C THR A 36 18.58 12.71 -3.46
N GLN A 37 17.27 12.81 -3.71
CA GLN A 37 16.23 11.96 -3.10
C GLN A 37 15.50 11.09 -4.13
N ALA A 38 15.65 11.36 -5.42
CA ALA A 38 14.95 10.67 -6.50
C ALA A 38 15.22 9.15 -6.50
N ALA A 39 16.47 8.74 -6.29
CA ALA A 39 16.84 7.33 -6.25
C ALA A 39 16.18 6.59 -5.08
N GLU A 40 16.19 7.20 -3.88
CA GLU A 40 15.57 6.61 -2.70
C GLU A 40 14.05 6.51 -2.85
N LEU A 41 13.40 7.56 -3.36
CA LEU A 41 11.96 7.52 -3.63
C LEU A 41 11.60 6.41 -4.61
N ARG A 42 12.38 6.24 -5.69
CA ARG A 42 12.15 5.15 -6.66
C ARG A 42 12.25 3.77 -6.01
N ALA A 43 13.23 3.58 -5.12
CA ALA A 43 13.38 2.33 -4.37
C ALA A 43 12.17 2.08 -3.43
N LEU A 44 11.69 3.12 -2.75
CA LEU A 44 10.48 3.03 -1.89
C LEU A 44 9.21 2.72 -2.68
N LEU A 45 9.03 3.35 -3.85
CA LEU A 45 7.89 3.08 -4.73
C LEU A 45 7.94 1.66 -5.30
N ALA A 46 9.14 1.12 -5.56
CA ALA A 46 9.33 -0.27 -5.97
C ALA A 46 9.05 -1.26 -4.83
N LEU A 47 9.46 -0.96 -3.59
CA LEU A 47 9.09 -1.73 -2.40
C LEU A 47 7.59 -1.73 -2.19
N ARG A 48 6.95 -0.56 -2.25
CA ARG A 48 5.50 -0.40 -2.18
C ARG A 48 4.79 -1.27 -3.20
N GLY A 49 5.18 -1.19 -4.46
CA GLY A 49 4.55 -1.96 -5.54
C GLY A 49 4.57 -3.46 -5.26
N THR A 50 5.69 -4.01 -4.80
CA THR A 50 5.78 -5.43 -4.46
C THR A 50 5.03 -5.79 -3.18
N ALA A 51 5.13 -4.97 -2.13
CA ALA A 51 4.44 -5.22 -0.87
C ALA A 51 2.92 -5.23 -1.08
N VAL A 52 2.39 -4.23 -1.78
CA VAL A 52 0.96 -4.15 -2.11
C VAL A 52 0.54 -5.33 -2.99
N ALA A 53 1.32 -5.69 -4.02
CA ALA A 53 1.03 -6.86 -4.85
C ALA A 53 1.02 -8.17 -4.05
N LEU A 54 1.93 -8.34 -3.09
CA LEU A 54 1.98 -9.51 -2.21
C LEU A 54 0.74 -9.58 -1.32
N LEU A 55 0.38 -8.47 -0.66
CA LEU A 55 -0.81 -8.40 0.20
C LEU A 55 -2.10 -8.70 -0.60
N HIS A 56 -2.20 -8.19 -1.83
CA HIS A 56 -3.33 -8.52 -2.71
C HIS A 56 -3.36 -10.00 -3.11
N ALA A 57 -2.19 -10.59 -3.42
CA ALA A 57 -2.11 -12.00 -3.76
C ALA A 57 -2.47 -12.91 -2.57
N GLU A 58 -2.01 -12.57 -1.36
CA GLU A 58 -2.40 -13.28 -0.12
C GLU A 58 -3.90 -13.13 0.18
N ALA A 59 -4.49 -11.97 -0.10
CA ALA A 59 -5.92 -11.75 0.10
C ALA A 59 -6.79 -12.51 -0.92
N ALA A 60 -6.26 -12.84 -2.10
CA ALA A 60 -7.02 -13.45 -3.18
C ALA A 60 -7.17 -14.98 -3.04
N THR A 61 -6.26 -15.64 -2.31
CA THR A 61 -6.24 -17.11 -2.20
C THR A 61 -5.78 -17.57 -0.82
N ALA A 62 -6.33 -18.72 -0.39
CA ALA A 62 -5.95 -19.38 0.85
C ALA A 62 -4.69 -20.23 0.77
N GLU A 63 -4.07 -20.34 -0.41
CA GLU A 63 -2.91 -21.21 -0.63
C GLU A 63 -1.67 -20.40 -0.98
N ASP A 64 -0.50 -20.86 -0.56
CA ASP A 64 0.74 -20.28 -1.03
C ASP A 64 0.96 -20.72 -2.48
N THR A 65 1.04 -19.74 -3.37
CA THR A 65 1.15 -19.96 -4.81
C THR A 65 2.58 -19.66 -5.26
N PRO A 66 3.01 -20.17 -6.44
CA PRO A 66 4.26 -19.74 -7.04
C PRO A 66 4.36 -18.21 -7.22
N GLN A 67 3.24 -17.51 -7.34
CA GLN A 67 3.21 -16.05 -7.42
C GLN A 67 3.50 -15.38 -6.08
N THR A 68 2.89 -15.84 -4.97
CA THR A 68 3.16 -15.28 -3.63
C THR A 68 4.61 -15.50 -3.24
N GLU A 69 5.17 -16.68 -3.52
CA GLU A 69 6.59 -16.98 -3.28
C GLU A 69 7.55 -16.08 -4.07
N ARG A 70 7.26 -15.87 -5.37
CA ARG A 70 8.04 -14.93 -6.21
C ARG A 70 7.97 -13.50 -5.69
N LEU A 71 6.78 -13.05 -5.29
CA LEU A 71 6.57 -11.71 -4.74
C LEU A 71 7.30 -11.54 -3.41
N ARG A 72 7.22 -12.53 -2.51
CA ARG A 72 7.92 -12.53 -1.21
C ARG A 72 9.43 -12.50 -1.38
N THR A 73 9.97 -13.35 -2.24
CA THR A 73 11.40 -13.38 -2.58
C THR A 73 11.85 -12.04 -3.19
N GLY A 74 11.08 -11.51 -4.14
CA GLY A 74 11.35 -10.21 -4.75
C GLY A 74 11.30 -9.05 -3.77
N LEU A 75 10.35 -9.07 -2.83
CA LEU A 75 10.25 -8.09 -1.73
C LEU A 75 11.49 -8.15 -0.85
N GLY A 76 11.92 -9.36 -0.48
CA GLY A 76 13.15 -9.63 0.28
C GLY A 76 14.37 -9.00 -0.36
N HIS A 77 14.63 -9.30 -1.63
CA HIS A 77 15.77 -8.75 -2.35
C HIS A 77 15.76 -7.23 -2.45
N ARG A 78 14.58 -6.63 -2.72
CA ARG A 78 14.43 -5.17 -2.78
C ARG A 78 14.67 -4.53 -1.42
N TYR A 79 14.14 -5.13 -0.35
CA TYR A 79 14.34 -4.63 1.01
C TYR A 79 15.81 -4.69 1.42
N ASP A 80 16.47 -5.82 1.15
CA ASP A 80 17.90 -5.95 1.46
C ASP A 80 18.76 -4.95 0.66
N GLY A 81 18.40 -4.70 -0.60
CA GLY A 81 19.04 -3.67 -1.42
C GLY A 81 18.81 -2.25 -0.89
N TYR A 82 17.60 -1.95 -0.44
CA TYR A 82 17.27 -0.67 0.19
C TYR A 82 18.05 -0.49 1.49
N LEU A 83 18.00 -1.49 2.38
CA LEU A 83 18.65 -1.45 3.70
C LEU A 83 20.17 -1.25 3.57
N ARG A 84 20.83 -1.91 2.62
CA ARG A 84 22.26 -1.71 2.36
C ARG A 84 22.60 -0.31 1.86
N THR A 85 21.74 0.28 1.03
CA THR A 85 22.01 1.57 0.36
C THR A 85 21.65 2.76 1.24
N TYR A 86 20.50 2.70 1.93
CA TYR A 86 19.90 3.84 2.61
C TYR A 86 19.79 3.65 4.14
N GLY A 87 20.03 2.44 4.64
CA GLY A 87 19.74 2.08 6.03
C GLY A 87 18.26 1.77 6.27
N PRO A 88 17.83 1.64 7.55
CA PRO A 88 16.46 1.31 7.90
C PRO A 88 15.43 2.27 7.30
N LEU A 89 14.23 1.76 7.00
CA LEU A 89 13.12 2.56 6.48
C LEU A 89 12.67 3.62 7.49
N ASN A 90 12.61 3.23 8.77
CA ASN A 90 12.16 4.04 9.90
C ASN A 90 13.31 4.76 10.63
N ARG A 91 14.50 4.83 10.02
CA ARG A 91 15.64 5.58 10.56
C ARG A 91 15.28 7.03 10.87
N PHE A 92 15.97 7.63 11.84
CA PHE A 92 15.81 9.04 12.17
C PHE A 92 17.12 9.62 12.69
N SER A 93 17.23 10.95 12.65
CA SER A 93 18.26 11.70 13.37
C SER A 93 17.66 12.40 14.58
N LEU A 94 18.52 12.76 15.55
CA LEU A 94 18.12 13.55 16.71
C LEU A 94 18.50 15.01 16.48
N ARG A 95 17.55 15.90 16.72
CA ARG A 95 17.77 17.35 16.66
C ARG A 95 17.47 17.96 18.03
N ARG A 96 18.35 18.82 18.53
CA ARG A 96 18.07 19.61 19.74
C ARG A 96 16.83 20.49 19.51
N THR A 97 15.97 20.56 20.52
CA THR A 97 14.76 21.41 20.48
C THR A 97 14.98 22.80 21.05
N GLY A 98 16.11 23.03 21.73
CA GLY A 98 16.36 24.24 22.51
C GLY A 98 15.69 24.24 23.89
N ARG A 99 14.91 23.20 24.22
CA ARG A 99 14.34 22.99 25.55
C ARG A 99 15.21 22.02 26.34
N ALA A 100 15.23 22.17 27.66
CA ALA A 100 15.82 21.23 28.60
C ALA A 100 14.71 20.62 29.46
N ASP A 101 14.91 19.37 29.87
CA ASP A 101 14.05 18.72 30.84
C ASP A 101 14.18 19.43 32.21
N PRO A 102 13.08 19.87 32.85
CA PRO A 102 13.15 20.65 34.08
C PRO A 102 13.73 19.91 35.30
N ALA A 103 13.67 18.57 35.30
CA ALA A 103 14.12 17.75 36.42
C ALA A 103 15.59 17.33 36.29
N THR A 104 16.05 17.10 35.06
CA THR A 104 17.40 16.57 34.78
C THR A 104 18.35 17.59 34.14
N GLY A 105 17.82 18.66 33.54
CA GLY A 105 18.61 19.64 32.79
C GLY A 105 19.09 19.15 31.41
N GLU A 106 18.82 17.89 31.05
CA GLU A 106 19.22 17.29 29.79
C GLU A 106 18.46 17.90 28.60
N PRO A 107 19.08 18.06 27.41
CA PRO A 107 18.43 18.64 26.26
C PRO A 107 17.32 17.72 25.73
N VAL A 108 16.13 18.28 25.53
CA VAL A 108 15.03 17.56 24.88
C VAL A 108 15.36 17.42 23.39
N MET A 109 15.42 16.19 22.92
CA MET A 109 15.73 15.84 21.53
C MET A 109 14.45 15.53 20.75
N ALA A 110 14.32 16.07 19.54
CA ALA A 110 13.28 15.72 18.59
C ALA A 110 13.82 14.70 17.59
N ARG A 111 13.01 13.67 17.29
CA ARG A 111 13.28 12.74 16.19
C ARG A 111 12.94 13.42 14.87
N VAL A 112 13.89 13.42 13.93
CA VAL A 112 13.74 13.96 12.59
C VAL A 112 13.90 12.83 11.60
N ALA A 113 12.80 12.50 10.94
CA ALA A 113 12.78 11.40 10.00
C ALA A 113 13.29 11.87 8.62
N PRO A 114 13.95 11.00 7.83
CA PRO A 114 14.55 11.39 6.56
C PRO A 114 13.48 11.83 5.56
N PRO A 115 13.82 12.70 4.59
CA PRO A 115 12.81 13.26 3.69
C PRO A 115 12.28 12.22 2.68
N GLN A 116 13.08 11.23 2.28
CA GLN A 116 12.65 10.07 1.47
C GLN A 116 11.87 10.47 0.20
N GLY A 117 12.22 11.60 -0.41
CA GLY A 117 11.53 12.15 -1.58
C GLY A 117 10.05 12.44 -1.35
N GLY A 118 9.62 12.67 -0.11
CA GLY A 118 8.23 12.89 0.23
C GLY A 118 7.38 11.61 0.28
N PHE A 119 8.00 10.42 0.30
CA PHE A 119 7.29 9.14 0.30
C PHE A 119 6.28 9.00 1.46
N ARG A 120 6.50 9.63 2.63
CA ARG A 120 5.52 9.62 3.74
C ARG A 120 4.14 10.17 3.37
N GLY A 121 4.05 11.04 2.37
CA GLY A 121 2.78 11.56 1.87
C GLY A 121 2.06 10.59 0.93
N ASP A 122 2.63 9.42 0.63
CA ASP A 122 1.98 8.38 -0.19
C ASP A 122 0.94 7.62 0.64
N PRO A 123 -0.27 7.35 0.10
CA PRO A 123 -1.32 6.61 0.81
C PRO A 123 -0.91 5.18 1.16
N TYR A 124 0.03 4.59 0.42
CA TYR A 124 0.57 3.26 0.68
C TYR A 124 1.97 3.31 1.33
N ALA A 125 2.33 4.43 1.96
CA ALA A 125 3.54 4.49 2.78
C ALA A 125 3.48 3.56 4.02
N PRO A 126 2.35 3.47 4.76
CA PRO A 126 2.26 2.62 5.96
C PRO A 126 2.68 1.15 5.75
N PRO A 127 2.19 0.40 4.73
CA PRO A 127 2.61 -0.99 4.54
C PRO A 127 4.10 -1.13 4.20
N VAL A 128 4.75 -0.09 3.66
CA VAL A 128 6.20 -0.09 3.45
C VAL A 128 6.95 0.11 4.76
N TYR A 129 6.55 1.07 5.59
CA TYR A 129 7.19 1.25 6.90
C TYR A 129 6.98 0.07 7.85
N ALA A 130 5.90 -0.69 7.66
CA ALA A 130 5.61 -1.94 8.39
C ALA A 130 6.46 -3.15 7.94
N LEU A 131 7.33 -3.00 6.93
CA LEU A 131 8.25 -4.06 6.51
C LEU A 131 9.33 -4.35 7.56
N GLU A 132 9.52 -3.49 8.56
CA GLU A 132 10.55 -3.69 9.57
C GLU A 132 10.07 -3.53 11.00
N GLU A 133 10.63 -4.38 11.85
CA GLU A 133 10.64 -4.23 13.29
C GLU A 133 11.86 -3.38 13.65
N PHE A 134 11.62 -2.09 13.91
CA PHE A 134 12.67 -1.10 14.07
C PHE A 134 13.01 -0.86 15.56
N ASP A 135 14.30 -0.96 15.90
CA ASP A 135 14.86 -0.56 17.18
C ASP A 135 15.33 0.91 17.13
N PRO A 136 14.63 1.84 17.82
CA PRO A 136 15.00 3.25 17.85
C PRO A 136 16.34 3.53 18.52
N ALA A 137 16.77 2.70 19.47
CA ALA A 137 17.96 2.94 20.27
C ALA A 137 19.23 2.64 19.46
N GLY A 138 19.28 1.48 18.80
CA GLY A 138 20.39 1.07 17.96
C GLY A 138 20.34 1.58 16.51
N GLN A 139 19.22 2.17 16.07
CA GLN A 139 18.94 2.44 14.66
C GLN A 139 19.08 1.16 13.80
N ARG A 140 18.56 0.04 14.30
CA ARG A 140 18.61 -1.28 13.63
C ARG A 140 17.21 -1.75 13.27
N ALA A 141 17.10 -2.58 12.25
CA ALA A 141 15.85 -3.12 11.77
C ALA A 141 15.96 -4.64 11.56
N ALA A 142 14.92 -5.35 11.96
CA ALA A 142 14.69 -6.74 11.55
C ALA A 142 13.55 -6.80 10.53
N LYS A 143 13.57 -7.78 9.63
CA LYS A 143 12.49 -8.03 8.67
C LYS A 143 11.23 -8.45 9.40
N ALA A 144 10.10 -7.86 9.04
CA ALA A 144 8.79 -8.26 9.56
C ALA A 144 8.33 -9.63 9.04
N ALA A 145 7.27 -10.17 9.64
CA ALA A 145 6.63 -11.45 9.29
C ALA A 145 6.34 -11.65 7.79
N ILE A 146 6.00 -10.58 7.06
CA ILE A 146 5.72 -10.61 5.62
C ILE A 146 6.88 -11.12 4.76
N PHE A 147 8.10 -11.22 5.29
CA PHE A 147 9.21 -11.82 4.55
C PHE A 147 9.28 -13.34 4.65
N THR A 148 8.56 -13.96 5.59
CA THR A 148 8.68 -15.40 5.86
C THR A 148 7.36 -16.15 5.76
N HIS A 149 6.23 -15.50 6.04
CA HIS A 149 4.93 -16.15 6.00
C HIS A 149 3.81 -15.15 5.69
N ARG A 150 2.62 -15.69 5.46
CA ARG A 150 1.41 -14.93 5.20
C ARG A 150 1.04 -14.03 6.38
N VAL A 151 0.61 -12.81 6.06
CA VAL A 151 0.18 -11.82 7.06
C VAL A 151 -1.25 -11.33 6.84
N VAL A 152 -1.87 -11.69 5.71
CA VAL A 152 -3.27 -11.37 5.40
C VAL A 152 -4.12 -12.63 5.35
N ALA A 153 -5.27 -12.62 6.02
CA ALA A 153 -6.26 -13.68 5.86
C ALA A 153 -6.89 -13.60 4.45
N PRO A 154 -7.10 -14.75 3.77
CA PRO A 154 -7.77 -14.78 2.48
C PRO A 154 -9.18 -14.21 2.58
N ARG A 155 -9.65 -13.52 1.55
CA ARG A 155 -11.05 -13.12 1.45
C ARG A 155 -11.89 -14.38 1.25
N THR A 156 -12.93 -14.54 2.05
CA THR A 156 -13.93 -15.59 1.82
C THR A 156 -14.77 -15.18 0.61
N PRO A 157 -14.71 -15.91 -0.53
CA PRO A 157 -15.53 -15.58 -1.67
C PRO A 157 -17.00 -15.76 -1.31
N ARG A 158 -17.83 -14.78 -1.65
CA ARG A 158 -19.29 -14.96 -1.55
C ARG A 158 -19.73 -15.90 -2.67
N LEU A 159 -20.32 -17.02 -2.28
CA LEU A 159 -20.65 -18.09 -3.23
C LEU A 159 -21.98 -17.86 -3.95
N GLY A 160 -22.81 -16.95 -3.44
CA GLY A 160 -24.08 -16.54 -4.06
C GLY A 160 -24.59 -15.21 -3.51
N ALA A 161 -25.69 -14.74 -4.07
CA ALA A 161 -26.39 -13.50 -3.72
C ALA A 161 -27.90 -13.72 -3.72
N ASP A 162 -28.59 -13.17 -2.74
CA ASP A 162 -30.06 -13.28 -2.63
C ASP A 162 -30.78 -12.27 -3.53
N THR A 163 -30.10 -11.18 -3.91
CA THR A 163 -30.68 -10.12 -4.75
C THR A 163 -29.75 -9.71 -5.91
N PRO A 164 -30.31 -9.20 -7.03
CA PRO A 164 -29.50 -8.68 -8.15
C PRO A 164 -28.58 -7.53 -7.74
N ALA A 165 -29.00 -6.70 -6.78
CA ALA A 165 -28.18 -5.62 -6.24
C ALA A 165 -26.98 -6.16 -5.46
N ASP A 166 -27.17 -7.22 -4.65
CA ASP A 166 -26.07 -7.88 -3.96
C ASP A 166 -25.12 -8.57 -4.93
N ALA A 167 -25.65 -9.25 -5.95
CA ALA A 167 -24.84 -9.89 -6.99
C ALA A 167 -23.99 -8.87 -7.75
N LEU A 168 -24.58 -7.71 -8.10
CA LEU A 168 -23.86 -6.61 -8.73
C LEU A 168 -22.78 -6.03 -7.80
N ALA A 169 -23.09 -5.81 -6.52
CA ALA A 169 -22.13 -5.30 -5.55
C ALA A 169 -20.94 -6.26 -5.34
N ILE A 170 -21.19 -7.57 -5.26
CA ILE A 170 -20.16 -8.61 -5.16
C ILE A 170 -19.30 -8.64 -6.43
N CYS A 171 -19.91 -8.55 -7.60
CA CYS A 171 -19.20 -8.49 -8.87
C CYS A 171 -18.30 -7.25 -8.96
N LEU A 172 -18.80 -6.08 -8.55
CA LEU A 172 -18.02 -4.84 -8.54
C LEU A 172 -16.86 -4.90 -7.55
N ASP A 173 -17.03 -5.51 -6.37
CA ASP A 173 -15.95 -5.71 -5.41
C ASP A 173 -14.86 -6.63 -5.96
N ALA A 174 -15.25 -7.72 -6.64
CA ALA A 174 -14.32 -8.72 -7.16
C ALA A 174 -13.62 -8.30 -8.47
N HIS A 175 -14.33 -7.60 -9.36
CA HIS A 175 -13.88 -7.33 -10.73
C HIS A 175 -13.72 -5.85 -11.08
N GLY A 176 -14.23 -4.94 -10.25
CA GLY A 176 -14.22 -3.49 -10.53
C GLY A 176 -15.18 -3.05 -11.64
N GLU A 177 -15.90 -3.98 -12.26
CA GLU A 177 -16.85 -3.73 -13.35
C GLU A 177 -18.00 -4.76 -13.31
N PRO A 178 -19.19 -4.42 -13.83
CA PRO A 178 -20.28 -5.39 -13.96
C PRO A 178 -19.94 -6.46 -15.00
N ARG A 179 -20.01 -7.73 -14.61
CA ARG A 179 -19.83 -8.89 -15.48
C ARG A 179 -21.06 -9.78 -15.39
N LEU A 180 -21.84 -9.81 -16.47
CA LEU A 180 -23.15 -10.47 -16.47
C LEU A 180 -23.06 -11.96 -16.12
N GLY A 181 -22.06 -12.67 -16.65
CA GLY A 181 -21.84 -14.08 -16.33
C GLY A 181 -21.55 -14.35 -14.84
N GLU A 182 -20.80 -13.46 -14.17
CA GLU A 182 -20.55 -13.60 -12.73
C GLU A 182 -21.79 -13.28 -11.90
N ILE A 183 -22.54 -12.25 -12.29
CA ILE A 183 -23.82 -11.89 -11.62
C ILE A 183 -24.82 -13.04 -11.76
N ALA A 184 -24.94 -13.64 -12.95
CA ALA A 184 -25.79 -14.81 -13.20
C ALA A 184 -25.37 -16.02 -12.35
N ARG A 185 -24.05 -16.29 -12.27
CA ARG A 185 -23.49 -17.33 -11.41
C ARG A 185 -23.84 -17.11 -9.94
N LEU A 186 -23.73 -15.87 -9.44
CA LEU A 186 -24.04 -15.52 -8.05
C LEU A 186 -25.54 -15.65 -7.73
N LEU A 187 -26.42 -15.34 -8.69
CA LEU A 187 -27.87 -15.48 -8.55
C LEU A 187 -28.36 -16.92 -8.77
N GLY A 188 -27.51 -17.81 -9.31
CA GLY A 188 -27.92 -19.14 -9.73
C GLY A 188 -28.91 -19.13 -10.90
N ALA A 189 -28.79 -18.14 -11.80
CA ALA A 189 -29.68 -17.92 -12.94
C ALA A 189 -28.90 -17.93 -14.27
N SER A 190 -29.62 -17.91 -15.40
CA SER A 190 -29.02 -17.65 -16.70
C SER A 190 -28.63 -16.17 -16.87
N GLU A 191 -27.73 -15.87 -17.80
CA GLU A 191 -27.35 -14.47 -18.10
C GLU A 191 -28.54 -13.62 -18.58
N ALA A 192 -29.49 -14.22 -19.30
CA ALA A 192 -30.70 -13.53 -19.75
C ALA A 192 -31.61 -13.15 -18.57
N GLU A 193 -31.87 -14.09 -17.66
CA GLU A 193 -32.65 -13.84 -16.44
C GLU A 193 -31.94 -12.84 -15.54
N ALA A 194 -30.63 -12.95 -15.38
CA ALA A 194 -29.84 -12.00 -14.60
C ALA A 194 -29.91 -10.58 -15.20
N ARG A 195 -29.86 -10.45 -16.54
CA ARG A 195 -29.98 -9.14 -17.21
C ARG A 195 -31.35 -8.52 -17.00
N GLU A 196 -32.40 -9.32 -17.05
CA GLU A 196 -33.77 -8.90 -16.79
C GLU A 196 -33.93 -8.46 -15.32
N GLN A 197 -33.46 -9.28 -14.38
CA GLN A 197 -33.51 -8.99 -12.94
C GLN A 197 -32.71 -7.75 -12.54
N LEU A 198 -31.59 -7.48 -13.21
CA LEU A 198 -30.79 -6.26 -12.99
C LEU A 198 -31.54 -4.99 -13.43
N GLY A 199 -32.45 -5.08 -14.39
CA GLY A 199 -33.28 -3.96 -14.83
C GLY A 199 -32.45 -2.71 -15.15
N SER A 200 -32.70 -1.64 -14.38
CA SER A 200 -32.05 -0.32 -14.49
C SER A 200 -30.86 -0.11 -13.55
N LEU A 201 -30.37 -1.16 -12.87
CA LEU A 201 -29.18 -1.06 -12.00
C LEU A 201 -27.88 -0.90 -12.80
N VAL A 202 -27.90 -1.25 -14.10
CA VAL A 202 -26.79 -1.20 -15.06
C VAL A 202 -27.26 -0.70 -16.41
#